data_AF-A0A078BB77-F1
#
_entry.id   AF-A0A078BB77-F1
#
_cell.length_a   1.000
_cell.length_b   1.000
_cell.length_c   1.000
_cell.angle_alpha   90.00
_cell.angle_beta   90.00
_cell.angle_gamma   90.00
#
_symmetry.space_group_name_H-M   'P 1'
#
loop_
_entity.id
_entity.type
_entity.pdbx_description
1 polymer ?
#
loop_
_entity_poly.entity_id
_entity_poly.type
_entity_poly.pdbx_seq_one_letter_code
_entity_poly.pdbx_strand_id
1 'polypeptide(L)'
;MIEVVSQVGATVGAFIIVISLIGILFLTPFQRRWMYYIYSPIMLLNFAIMIALGLYINAMGDIGGNLIQDYCDDRFERWTKLNLGKFPANLDKHYSDLEKNLLCSKTCQCPKINFNLWTTSKLTSNINNIQVDYNSKYFTGNQQNVLYCLNDYAKNNQYFDYDVINYLTYIEGNHDCAGICQPIYFYTFTDIQAGPPTQSCRTFIQDDFMGSEGVFRRYSLIYFVAGAFVFMAWFFSFGICFRTEQKSRTRVEINK
;
A
#
# COMPACT_ATOMS: atom_id res chain seq x y z
N MET A 1 -7.41 -1.13 1.31
CA MET A 1 -7.02 -0.51 0.01
C MET A 1 -5.96 -1.34 -0.72
N ILE A 2 -4.88 -1.74 -0.05
CA ILE A 2 -3.84 -2.62 -0.62
C ILE A 2 -4.42 -3.93 -1.13
N GLU A 3 -5.35 -4.55 -0.38
CA GLU A 3 -6.03 -5.78 -0.84
C GLU A 3 -6.80 -5.58 -2.15
N VAL A 4 -7.53 -4.47 -2.29
CA VAL A 4 -8.28 -4.16 -3.52
C VAL A 4 -7.32 -3.98 -4.69
N VAL A 5 -6.21 -3.26 -4.49
CA VAL A 5 -5.19 -3.08 -5.54
C VAL A 5 -4.54 -4.42 -5.91
N SER A 6 -4.25 -5.25 -4.91
CA SER A 6 -3.69 -6.60 -5.10
C SER A 6 -4.67 -7.52 -5.84
N GLN A 7 -5.94 -7.53 -5.45
CA GLN A 7 -6.98 -8.36 -6.06
C GLN A 7 -7.29 -7.90 -7.49
N VAL A 8 -7.38 -6.59 -7.73
CA VAL A 8 -7.51 -6.03 -9.08
C VAL A 8 -6.27 -6.38 -9.91
N GLY A 9 -5.07 -6.26 -9.35
CA GLY A 9 -3.84 -6.65 -10.04
C GLY A 9 -3.80 -8.14 -10.40
N ALA A 10 -4.20 -9.01 -9.49
CA ALA A 10 -4.25 -10.46 -9.72
C ALA A 10 -5.28 -10.82 -10.80
N THR A 11 -6.47 -10.21 -10.76
CA THR A 11 -7.52 -10.46 -11.76
C THR A 11 -7.14 -9.95 -13.15
N VAL A 12 -6.59 -8.73 -13.24
CA VAL A 12 -6.09 -8.17 -14.50
C VAL A 12 -4.92 -9.01 -15.03
N GLY A 13 -4.00 -9.42 -14.16
CA GLY A 13 -2.87 -10.28 -14.52
C GLY A 13 -3.31 -11.64 -15.07
N ALA A 14 -4.24 -12.31 -14.38
CA ALA A 14 -4.81 -13.57 -14.85
C ALA A 14 -5.52 -13.41 -16.21
N PHE A 15 -6.27 -12.33 -16.38
CA PHE A 15 -6.93 -12.01 -17.65
C PHE A 15 -5.93 -11.82 -18.79
N ILE A 16 -4.83 -11.10 -18.57
CA ILE A 16 -3.77 -10.92 -19.56
C ILE A 16 -3.12 -12.25 -19.93
N ILE A 17 -2.87 -13.13 -18.95
CA ILE A 17 -2.32 -14.47 -19.21
C ILE A 17 -3.26 -15.28 -20.10
N VAL A 18 -4.56 -15.28 -19.78
CA VAL A 18 -5.57 -16.00 -20.58
C VAL A 18 -5.66 -15.46 -22.00
N ILE A 19 -5.72 -14.13 -22.19
CA ILE A 19 -5.71 -13.51 -23.52
C ILE A 19 -4.43 -13.85 -24.28
N SER A 20 -3.29 -13.85 -23.61
CA SER A 20 -2.00 -14.18 -24.23
C SER A 20 -1.98 -15.64 -24.69
N LEU A 21 -2.47 -16.57 -23.87
CA LEU A 21 -2.60 -17.99 -24.21
C LEU A 21 -3.57 -18.22 -25.36
N ILE A 22 -4.72 -17.54 -25.36
CA ILE A 22 -5.67 -17.55 -26.49
C ILE A 22 -4.99 -17.03 -27.75
N GLY A 23 -4.26 -15.91 -27.66
CA GLY A 23 -3.48 -15.38 -28.77
C GLY A 23 -2.51 -16.42 -29.33
N ILE A 24 -1.74 -17.10 -28.48
CA ILE A 24 -0.81 -18.15 -28.90
C ILE A 24 -1.57 -19.32 -29.55
N LEU A 25 -2.56 -19.89 -28.86
CA LEU A 25 -3.28 -21.09 -29.29
C LEU A 25 -4.06 -20.89 -30.60
N PHE A 26 -4.59 -19.70 -30.85
CA PHE A 26 -5.37 -19.44 -32.05
C PHE A 26 -4.54 -18.88 -33.21
N LEU A 27 -3.51 -18.07 -32.94
CA LEU A 27 -2.71 -17.47 -34.02
C LEU A 27 -1.68 -18.45 -34.60
N THR A 28 -1.18 -19.43 -33.83
CA THR A 28 -0.18 -20.38 -34.36
C THR A 28 -0.75 -21.38 -35.37
N PRO A 29 -1.86 -22.10 -35.13
CA PRO A 29 -2.34 -23.13 -36.04
C PRO A 29 -3.34 -22.62 -37.09
N PHE A 30 -4.16 -21.60 -36.79
CA PHE A 30 -5.30 -21.28 -37.65
C PHE A 30 -5.05 -20.16 -38.68
N GLN A 31 -4.01 -19.33 -38.54
CA GLN A 31 -3.59 -18.26 -39.48
C GLN A 31 -4.73 -17.52 -40.22
N ARG A 32 -5.92 -17.38 -39.59
CA ARG A 32 -7.09 -16.78 -40.22
C ARG A 32 -6.99 -15.27 -40.09
N ARG A 33 -7.05 -14.57 -41.23
CA ARG A 33 -6.88 -13.10 -41.31
C ARG A 33 -7.78 -12.31 -40.37
N TRP A 34 -9.06 -12.69 -40.29
CA TRP A 34 -10.04 -11.99 -39.46
C TRP A 34 -9.68 -11.98 -37.97
N MET A 35 -8.92 -12.97 -37.49
CA MET A 35 -8.52 -13.06 -36.09
C MET A 35 -7.51 -11.96 -35.71
N TYR A 36 -6.59 -11.60 -36.61
CA TYR A 36 -5.66 -10.49 -36.37
C TYR A 36 -6.38 -9.14 -36.26
N TYR A 37 -7.45 -8.94 -37.04
CA TYR A 37 -8.25 -7.72 -36.99
C TYR A 37 -9.02 -7.56 -35.67
N ILE A 38 -9.37 -8.66 -35.00
CA ILE A 38 -10.03 -8.63 -33.68
C ILE A 38 -8.99 -8.56 -32.55
N TYR A 39 -7.93 -9.36 -32.64
CA TYR A 39 -6.92 -9.45 -31.59
C TYR A 39 -6.10 -8.15 -31.44
N SER A 40 -5.76 -7.50 -32.54
CA SER A 40 -4.94 -6.27 -32.52
C SER A 40 -5.60 -5.13 -31.72
N PRO A 41 -6.86 -4.72 -31.99
CA PRO A 41 -7.54 -3.72 -31.17
C PRO A 41 -7.68 -4.11 -29.70
N ILE A 42 -7.91 -5.39 -29.40
CA ILE A 42 -8.02 -5.88 -28.01
C ILE A 42 -6.67 -5.71 -27.29
N MET A 43 -5.55 -6.05 -27.91
CA MET A 43 -4.23 -5.86 -27.30
C MET A 43 -3.89 -4.38 -27.11
N LEU A 44 -4.24 -3.52 -28.07
CA LEU A 44 -4.04 -2.08 -27.94
C LEU A 44 -4.89 -1.49 -26.81
N LEU A 45 -6.14 -1.94 -26.67
CA LEU A 45 -7.02 -1.54 -25.57
C LEU A 45 -6.45 -1.99 -24.21
N ASN A 46 -5.97 -3.23 -24.11
CA ASN A 46 -5.31 -3.72 -22.89
C ASN A 46 -4.07 -2.90 -22.54
N PHE A 47 -3.24 -2.54 -23.52
CA PHE A 47 -2.11 -1.65 -23.30
C PHE A 47 -2.56 -0.30 -22.72
N ALA A 48 -3.58 0.33 -23.32
CA ALA A 48 -4.10 1.61 -22.84
C ALA A 48 -4.63 1.52 -21.40
N ILE A 49 -5.34 0.43 -21.06
CA ILE A 49 -5.84 0.18 -19.70
C ILE A 49 -4.66 0.03 -18.72
N MET A 50 -3.64 -0.73 -19.06
CA MET A 50 -2.47 -0.94 -18.19
C MET A 50 -1.70 0.35 -17.92
N ILE A 51 -1.49 1.18 -18.95
CA ILE A 51 -0.86 2.49 -18.78
C ILE A 51 -1.72 3.42 -17.91
N ALA A 52 -3.04 3.45 -18.15
CA ALA A 52 -3.96 4.27 -17.36
C ALA A 52 -3.98 3.85 -15.88
N LEU A 53 -3.99 2.54 -15.59
CA LEU A 53 -3.89 2.01 -14.23
C LEU A 53 -2.55 2.34 -13.58
N GLY A 54 -1.44 2.20 -14.30
CA GLY A 54 -0.11 2.58 -13.81
C GLY A 54 -0.03 4.05 -13.43
N LEU A 55 -0.52 4.94 -14.29
CA LEU A 55 -0.59 6.39 -14.02
C LEU A 55 -1.50 6.70 -12.81
N TYR A 56 -2.66 6.05 -12.74
CA TYR A 56 -3.61 6.23 -11.64
C TYR A 56 -3.02 5.82 -10.29
N ILE A 57 -2.39 4.64 -10.21
CA ILE A 57 -1.75 4.13 -8.98
C ILE A 57 -0.60 5.06 -8.56
N ASN A 58 0.20 5.53 -9.52
CA ASN A 58 1.29 6.46 -9.23
C ASN A 58 0.76 7.78 -8.64
N ALA A 59 -0.26 8.36 -9.28
CA ALA A 59 -0.90 9.59 -8.80
C ALA A 59 -1.54 9.41 -7.42
N MET A 60 -2.11 8.22 -7.13
CA MET A 60 -2.64 7.92 -5.81
C MET A 60 -1.56 7.80 -4.74
N GLY A 61 -0.37 7.30 -5.08
CA GLY A 61 0.80 7.34 -4.18
C GLY A 61 1.20 8.77 -3.83
N ASP A 62 1.30 9.64 -4.84
CA ASP A 62 1.63 11.06 -4.67
C ASP A 62 0.58 11.79 -3.82
N ILE A 63 -0.72 11.53 -4.07
CA ILE A 63 -1.81 12.10 -3.28
C ILE A 63 -1.75 11.56 -1.84
N GLY A 64 -1.50 10.27 -1.65
CA GLY A 64 -1.47 9.60 -0.36
C GLY A 64 -0.40 10.16 0.58
N GLY A 65 0.85 10.33 0.11
CA GLY A 65 1.89 10.87 0.98
C GLY A 65 1.73 12.37 1.26
N ASN A 66 1.28 13.16 0.27
CA ASN A 66 0.95 14.57 0.48
C ASN A 66 -0.21 14.73 1.48
N LEU A 67 -1.19 13.83 1.44
CA LEU A 67 -2.30 13.81 2.38
C LEU A 67 -1.84 13.56 3.82
N ILE A 68 -0.93 12.60 4.04
CA ILE A 68 -0.33 12.36 5.37
C ILE A 68 0.47 13.60 5.80
N GLN A 69 1.18 14.25 4.87
CA GLN A 69 1.92 15.47 5.15
C GLN A 69 1.00 16.60 5.63
N ASP A 70 -0.04 16.90 4.85
CA ASP A 70 -0.99 17.97 5.11
C ASP A 70 -1.81 17.71 6.38
N TYR A 71 -2.12 16.45 6.68
CA TYR A 71 -2.80 16.05 7.91
C TYR A 71 -1.97 16.42 9.15
N CYS A 72 -0.66 16.14 9.14
CA CYS A 72 0.21 16.43 10.28
C CYS A 72 0.68 17.89 10.38
N ASP A 73 0.54 18.69 9.32
CA ASP A 73 0.91 20.12 9.32
C ASP A 73 -0.28 21.05 9.60
N ASP A 74 -1.41 20.52 10.10
CA ASP A 74 -2.67 21.25 10.33
C ASP A 74 -3.26 21.94 9.07
N ARG A 75 -2.79 21.58 7.86
CA ARG A 75 -3.28 22.10 6.57
C ARG A 75 -4.40 21.24 5.97
N PHE A 76 -5.07 20.46 6.83
CA PHE A 76 -5.94 19.37 6.42
C PHE A 76 -7.31 19.80 5.85
N GLU A 77 -7.70 21.07 5.97
CA GLU A 77 -9.01 21.57 5.55
C GLU A 77 -9.38 21.20 4.10
N ARG A 78 -8.39 21.19 3.20
CA ARG A 78 -8.58 20.84 1.77
C ARG A 78 -9.10 19.42 1.56
N TRP A 79 -8.72 18.48 2.43
CA TRP A 79 -8.97 17.06 2.27
C TRP A 79 -10.21 16.57 3.01
N THR A 80 -10.72 17.35 3.96
CA THR A 80 -11.92 17.03 4.75
C THR A 80 -13.17 16.75 3.91
N LYS A 81 -13.26 17.35 2.72
CA LYS A 81 -14.39 17.15 1.78
C LYS A 81 -14.31 15.81 1.04
N LEU A 82 -13.14 15.18 0.99
CA LEU A 82 -12.92 13.91 0.32
C LEU A 82 -12.92 12.77 1.34
N ASN A 83 -13.53 11.63 1.00
CA ASN A 83 -13.49 10.44 1.86
C ASN A 83 -12.06 9.96 2.14
N LEU A 84 -11.11 10.26 1.25
CA LEU A 84 -9.68 10.00 1.45
C LEU A 84 -9.13 10.68 2.70
N GLY A 85 -9.59 11.89 3.03
CA GLY A 85 -9.12 12.60 4.21
C GLY A 85 -9.40 11.87 5.53
N LYS A 86 -10.45 11.03 5.58
CA LYS A 86 -10.75 10.27 6.80
C LYS A 86 -9.69 9.22 7.11
N PHE A 87 -8.89 8.80 6.13
CA PHE A 87 -7.89 7.74 6.32
C PHE A 87 -6.79 8.12 7.31
N PRO A 88 -6.00 9.21 7.12
CA PRO A 88 -5.01 9.64 8.12
C PRO A 88 -5.62 9.88 9.50
N ALA A 89 -6.79 10.51 9.55
CA ALA A 89 -7.47 10.80 10.81
C ALA A 89 -7.91 9.54 11.55
N ASN A 90 -8.43 8.53 10.83
CA ASN A 90 -8.76 7.25 11.42
C ASN A 90 -7.51 6.49 11.86
N LEU A 91 -6.44 6.55 11.07
CA LEU A 91 -5.17 5.91 11.39
C LEU A 91 -4.59 6.48 12.69
N ASP A 92 -4.52 7.81 12.81
CA ASP A 92 -4.01 8.51 13.99
C ASP A 92 -4.92 8.30 15.20
N LYS A 93 -6.24 8.37 15.00
CA LYS A 93 -7.21 8.07 16.04
C LYS A 93 -7.08 6.65 16.57
N HIS A 94 -7.02 5.63 15.70
CA HIS A 94 -6.86 4.24 16.15
C HIS A 94 -5.56 4.06 16.93
N TYR A 95 -4.48 4.67 16.47
CA TYR A 95 -3.20 4.62 17.14
C TYR A 95 -3.25 5.28 18.52
N SER A 96 -3.80 6.50 18.59
CA SER A 96 -3.99 7.25 19.85
C SER A 96 -4.94 6.56 20.82
N ASP A 97 -6.04 5.99 20.32
CA ASP A 97 -7.03 5.29 21.13
C ASP A 97 -6.45 3.99 21.72
N LEU A 98 -5.65 3.24 20.95
CA LEU A 98 -4.97 2.05 21.44
C LEU A 98 -3.90 2.38 22.47
N GLU A 99 -3.08 3.41 22.21
CA GLU A 99 -2.06 3.87 23.16
C GLU A 99 -2.69 4.36 24.46
N LYS A 100 -3.70 5.24 24.38
CA LYS A 100 -4.30 5.86 25.58
C LYS A 100 -5.13 4.88 26.38
N ASN A 101 -6.04 4.16 25.72
CA ASN A 101 -7.09 3.40 26.41
C ASN A 101 -6.71 1.93 26.65
N LEU A 102 -5.89 1.32 25.79
CA LEU A 102 -5.61 -0.11 25.87
C LEU A 102 -4.19 -0.41 26.36
N LEU A 103 -3.16 0.26 25.84
CA LEU A 103 -1.77 0.00 26.20
C LEU A 103 -1.52 0.31 27.68
N CYS A 104 -1.01 -0.69 28.41
CA CYS A 104 -0.74 -0.64 29.85
C CYS A 104 -1.97 -0.23 30.67
N SER A 105 -3.16 -0.68 30.26
CA SER A 105 -4.40 -0.48 31.00
C SER A 105 -4.63 -1.60 32.02
N LYS A 106 -5.70 -1.52 32.80
CA LYS A 106 -6.10 -2.60 33.72
C LYS A 106 -6.34 -3.93 33.00
N THR A 107 -6.86 -3.88 31.77
CA THR A 107 -7.14 -5.06 30.94
C THR A 107 -5.90 -5.57 30.23
N CYS A 108 -4.98 -4.68 29.84
CA CYS A 108 -3.72 -5.03 29.20
C CYS A 108 -2.52 -4.57 30.03
N GLN A 109 -2.16 -5.35 31.05
CA GLN A 109 -1.08 -4.97 31.96
C GLN A 109 0.29 -5.22 31.33
N CYS A 110 1.11 -4.17 31.29
CA CYS A 110 2.46 -4.21 30.73
C CYS A 110 3.50 -4.68 31.74
N PRO A 111 4.66 -5.18 31.28
CA PRO A 111 5.82 -5.43 32.13
C PRO A 111 6.38 -4.14 32.72
N LYS A 112 7.06 -4.26 33.87
CA LYS A 112 7.78 -3.16 34.50
C LYS A 112 8.82 -2.58 33.55
N ILE A 113 8.76 -1.30 33.28
CA ILE A 113 9.70 -0.59 32.39
C ILE A 113 10.92 -0.08 33.16
N ASN A 114 12.08 -0.04 32.52
CA ASN A 114 13.30 0.55 33.06
C ASN A 114 13.33 2.06 32.85
N PHE A 115 12.74 2.85 33.76
CA PHE A 115 12.61 4.31 33.67
C PHE A 115 13.86 5.08 33.24
N ASN A 116 15.06 4.56 33.50
CA ASN A 116 16.31 5.19 33.09
C ASN A 116 16.43 5.32 31.55
N LEU A 117 15.87 4.38 30.78
CA LEU A 117 15.90 4.45 29.31
C LEU A 117 15.00 5.57 28.77
N TRP A 118 13.92 5.91 29.48
CA TRP A 118 12.93 6.91 29.06
C TRP A 118 13.31 8.34 29.46
N THR A 119 14.06 8.52 30.55
CA THR A 119 14.51 9.84 31.01
C THR A 119 15.70 10.38 30.23
N THR A 120 16.51 9.52 29.60
CA THR A 120 17.72 9.93 28.87
C THR A 120 17.51 10.22 27.39
N SER A 121 16.32 9.96 26.83
CA SER A 121 16.06 10.17 25.40
C SER A 121 16.00 11.66 25.05
N LYS A 122 16.65 12.05 23.95
CA LYS A 122 16.62 13.44 23.47
C LYS A 122 15.22 13.87 23.02
N LEU A 123 14.36 12.95 22.58
CA LEU A 123 12.98 13.28 22.21
C LEU A 123 12.13 13.69 23.40
N THR A 124 12.32 13.07 24.56
CA THR A 124 11.59 13.46 25.78
C THR A 124 12.05 14.82 26.34
N SER A 125 13.29 15.24 26.03
CA SER A 125 13.82 16.53 26.48
C SER A 125 13.41 17.74 25.62
N ASN A 126 13.09 17.55 24.34
CA ASN A 126 12.79 18.66 23.42
C ASN A 126 11.30 19.01 23.32
N ILE A 127 10.41 18.11 23.74
CA ILE A 127 8.97 18.37 23.69
C ILE A 127 8.51 18.77 25.09
N ASN A 128 8.72 20.05 25.43
CA ASN A 128 8.46 20.65 26.75
C ASN A 128 7.03 20.49 27.30
N ASN A 129 6.09 19.88 26.57
CA ASN A 129 4.67 19.82 26.92
C ASN A 129 4.06 18.42 27.00
N ILE A 130 4.78 17.37 26.62
CA ILE A 130 4.24 16.02 26.82
C ILE A 130 4.80 15.52 28.16
N GLN A 131 3.97 15.52 29.20
CA GLN A 131 4.23 14.80 30.45
C GLN A 131 3.59 13.42 30.38
N VAL A 132 4.41 12.36 30.50
CA VAL A 132 3.89 10.98 30.62
C VAL A 132 3.27 10.85 32.01
N ASP A 133 1.95 10.64 32.07
CA ASP A 133 1.32 10.26 33.31
C ASP A 133 1.53 8.76 33.58
N TYR A 134 2.70 8.41 34.10
CA TYR A 134 3.04 7.04 34.48
C TYR A 134 2.07 6.47 35.52
N ASN A 135 1.41 7.32 36.32
CA ASN A 135 0.46 6.87 37.35
C ASN A 135 -0.86 6.39 36.74
N SER A 136 -1.18 6.81 35.52
CA SER A 136 -2.37 6.35 34.79
C SER A 136 -2.21 4.95 34.19
N LYS A 137 -0.98 4.43 34.12
CA LYS A 137 -0.63 3.16 33.45
C LYS A 137 -0.32 2.04 34.46
N TYR A 138 -0.57 0.79 34.05
CA TYR A 138 -0.44 -0.43 34.86
C TYR A 138 0.73 -1.28 34.35
N PHE A 139 1.85 -1.21 35.07
CA PHE A 139 3.09 -1.94 34.76
C PHE A 139 3.31 -3.15 35.68
N THR A 140 2.28 -3.97 35.86
CA THR A 140 2.30 -5.16 36.74
C THR A 140 2.19 -6.49 36.00
N GLY A 141 2.01 -6.46 34.68
CA GLY A 141 1.74 -7.64 33.86
C GLY A 141 2.93 -8.11 33.04
N ASN A 142 2.64 -8.91 32.00
CA ASN A 142 3.65 -9.53 31.13
C ASN A 142 3.42 -9.22 29.64
N GLN A 143 2.43 -8.37 29.29
CA GLN A 143 2.09 -8.11 27.89
C GLN A 143 3.03 -7.08 27.29
N GLN A 144 3.83 -7.48 26.31
CA GLN A 144 4.85 -6.62 25.70
C GLN A 144 4.28 -5.61 24.71
N ASN A 145 3.12 -5.90 24.12
CA ASN A 145 2.46 -5.06 23.12
C ASN A 145 0.93 -5.20 23.22
N VAL A 146 0.22 -4.36 22.47
CA VAL A 146 -1.24 -4.30 22.50
C VAL A 146 -1.93 -5.51 21.83
N LEU A 147 -1.22 -6.22 20.93
CA LEU A 147 -1.82 -7.25 20.07
C LEU A 147 -2.41 -8.41 20.88
N TYR A 148 -1.78 -8.79 21.99
CA TYR A 148 -2.28 -9.84 22.88
C TYR A 148 -3.63 -9.50 23.52
N CYS A 149 -3.91 -8.22 23.72
CA CYS A 149 -5.11 -7.74 24.40
C CYS A 149 -6.18 -7.26 23.42
N LEU A 150 -5.84 -7.15 22.15
CA LEU A 150 -6.69 -6.55 21.12
C LEU A 150 -7.99 -7.35 20.92
N ASN A 151 -7.91 -8.68 20.90
CA ASN A 151 -9.08 -9.55 20.69
C ASN A 151 -10.14 -9.37 21.79
N ASP A 152 -9.72 -9.19 23.04
CA ASP A 152 -10.65 -9.02 24.16
C ASP A 152 -11.20 -7.58 24.23
N TYR A 153 -10.42 -6.59 23.78
CA TYR A 153 -10.89 -5.22 23.66
C TYR A 153 -11.89 -5.04 22.51
N ALA A 154 -11.63 -5.68 21.36
CA ALA A 154 -12.49 -5.63 20.16
C ALA A 154 -13.88 -6.20 20.41
N LYS A 155 -14.02 -7.21 21.29
CA LYS A 155 -15.34 -7.76 21.68
C LYS A 155 -16.24 -6.75 22.38
N ASN A 156 -15.66 -5.78 23.09
CA ASN A 156 -16.40 -4.94 24.03
C ASN A 156 -16.68 -3.52 23.54
N ASN A 157 -15.80 -2.91 22.73
CA ASN A 157 -15.89 -1.46 22.52
C ASN A 157 -15.93 -1.00 21.06
N GLN A 158 -15.20 -1.59 20.10
CA GLN A 158 -15.21 -1.15 18.69
C GLN A 158 -14.71 -2.23 17.72
N TYR A 159 -15.17 -2.17 16.47
CA TYR A 159 -14.58 -2.90 15.35
C TYR A 159 -13.28 -2.23 14.93
N PHE A 160 -12.18 -2.96 14.98
CA PHE A 160 -10.91 -2.52 14.43
C PHE A 160 -10.71 -3.07 13.03
N ASP A 161 -10.14 -2.25 12.16
CA ASP A 161 -9.63 -2.71 10.88
C ASP A 161 -8.28 -3.42 11.09
N TYR A 162 -8.29 -4.75 11.01
CA TYR A 162 -7.08 -5.56 11.20
C TYR A 162 -6.02 -5.29 10.13
N ASP A 163 -6.40 -4.85 8.93
CA ASP A 163 -5.43 -4.49 7.89
C ASP A 163 -4.62 -3.26 8.30
N VAL A 164 -5.32 -2.29 8.90
CA VAL A 164 -4.70 -1.09 9.45
C VAL A 164 -3.75 -1.45 10.60
N ILE A 165 -4.17 -2.33 11.51
CA ILE A 165 -3.32 -2.78 12.63
C ILE A 165 -2.09 -3.55 12.12
N ASN A 166 -2.27 -4.45 11.16
CA ASN A 166 -1.17 -5.21 10.57
C ASN A 166 -0.17 -4.28 9.87
N TYR A 167 -0.68 -3.27 9.14
CA TYR A 167 0.18 -2.26 8.52
C TYR A 167 0.95 -1.44 9.56
N LEU A 168 0.28 -0.96 10.61
CA LEU A 168 0.94 -0.19 11.68
C LEU A 168 1.97 -1.03 12.44
N THR A 169 1.66 -2.31 12.71
CA THR A 169 2.59 -3.26 13.32
C THR A 169 3.82 -3.48 12.45
N TYR A 170 3.63 -3.61 11.13
CA TYR A 170 4.72 -3.74 10.17
C TYR A 170 5.62 -2.49 10.13
N ILE A 171 5.02 -1.30 10.07
CA ILE A 171 5.76 -0.03 10.02
C ILE A 171 6.56 0.18 11.31
N GLU A 172 5.92 0.04 12.46
CA GLU A 172 6.55 0.20 13.77
C GLU A 172 7.70 -0.81 13.96
N GLY A 173 7.48 -2.08 13.58
CA GLY A 173 8.47 -3.14 13.69
C GLY A 173 9.70 -2.99 12.79
N ASN A 174 9.54 -2.40 11.60
CA ASN A 174 10.65 -2.27 10.64
C ASN A 174 11.41 -0.95 10.76
N HIS A 175 10.79 0.10 11.30
CA HIS A 175 11.33 1.45 11.26
C HIS A 175 11.59 2.09 12.63
N ASP A 176 11.39 1.34 13.72
CA ASP A 176 11.66 1.79 15.10
C ASP A 176 11.01 3.16 15.38
N CYS A 177 9.76 3.28 14.95
CA CYS A 177 8.99 4.51 14.98
C CYS A 177 7.66 4.30 15.70
N ALA A 178 7.09 5.35 16.29
CA ALA A 178 5.76 5.25 16.90
C ALA A 178 4.96 6.55 16.73
N GLY A 179 3.66 6.40 16.53
CA GLY A 179 2.75 7.51 16.25
C GLY A 179 2.86 7.98 14.81
N ILE A 180 1.83 8.69 14.35
CA ILE A 180 1.80 9.22 12.98
C ILE A 180 2.25 10.67 13.02
N CYS A 181 1.38 11.59 13.44
CA CYS A 181 1.70 13.01 13.43
C CYS A 181 2.42 13.44 14.69
N GLN A 182 1.97 12.93 15.84
CA GLN A 182 2.58 13.21 17.13
C GLN A 182 3.39 12.00 17.57
N PRO A 183 4.61 12.20 18.07
CA PRO A 183 5.36 11.12 18.69
C PRO A 183 4.58 10.65 19.92
N ILE A 184 4.41 9.34 20.03
CA ILE A 184 3.91 8.73 21.26
C ILE A 184 5.08 8.21 22.09
N TYR A 185 4.82 7.85 23.34
CA TYR A 185 5.88 7.51 24.29
C TYR A 185 6.32 6.07 24.30
N PHE A 186 5.39 5.19 23.94
CA PHE A 186 5.56 3.76 24.04
C PHE A 186 5.32 3.16 22.68
N TYR A 187 6.04 2.10 22.37
CA TYR A 187 5.66 1.24 21.27
C TYR A 187 4.27 0.63 21.52
N THR A 188 3.40 0.72 20.52
CA THR A 188 2.02 0.20 20.63
C THR A 188 1.97 -1.26 20.19
N PHE A 189 2.67 -1.59 19.10
CA PHE A 189 2.64 -2.90 18.45
C PHE A 189 3.93 -3.70 18.64
N THR A 190 5.03 -3.04 18.98
CA THR A 190 6.32 -3.67 19.29
C THR A 190 6.57 -3.69 20.80
N ASP A 191 7.70 -4.29 21.21
CA ASP A 191 7.98 -4.50 22.64
C ASP A 191 8.21 -3.18 23.37
N ILE A 192 7.33 -2.88 24.33
CA ILE A 192 7.46 -1.72 25.21
C ILE A 192 8.79 -1.70 25.99
N GLN A 193 9.46 -2.84 26.19
CA GLN A 193 10.76 -2.90 26.87
C GLN A 193 11.93 -2.40 26.02
N ALA A 194 11.73 -2.20 24.70
CA ALA A 194 12.77 -1.70 23.80
C ALA A 194 13.22 -0.27 24.14
N GLY A 195 12.41 0.48 24.91
CA GLY A 195 12.66 1.88 25.26
C GLY A 195 11.70 2.82 24.53
N PRO A 196 11.95 4.14 24.61
CA PRO A 196 11.14 5.12 23.89
C PRO A 196 11.42 5.08 22.38
N PRO A 197 10.41 5.35 21.54
CA PRO A 197 10.58 5.44 20.10
C PRO A 197 11.51 6.58 19.69
N THR A 198 12.30 6.35 18.64
CA THR A 198 13.32 7.31 18.18
C THR A 198 12.74 8.38 17.26
N GLN A 199 11.59 8.14 16.65
CA GLN A 199 10.95 9.03 15.68
C GLN A 199 9.48 8.69 15.46
N SER A 200 8.73 9.61 14.82
CA SER A 200 7.37 9.31 14.37
C SER A 200 7.38 8.50 13.08
N CYS A 201 6.33 7.72 12.83
CA CYS A 201 6.19 6.93 11.62
C CYS A 201 5.77 7.75 10.40
N ARG A 202 5.55 9.07 10.55
CA ARG A 202 5.13 9.97 9.46
C ARG A 202 5.98 9.81 8.21
N THR A 203 7.30 9.93 8.35
CA THR A 203 8.24 9.92 7.22
C THR A 203 8.24 8.58 6.51
N PHE A 204 8.22 7.47 7.25
CA PHE A 204 8.19 6.14 6.64
C PHE A 204 6.87 5.83 5.95
N ILE A 205 5.75 6.24 6.55
CA ILE A 205 4.45 6.12 5.88
C ILE A 205 4.46 6.96 4.61
N GLN A 206 4.95 8.21 4.66
CA GLN A 206 5.09 9.05 3.47
C GLN A 206 5.98 8.42 2.40
N ASP A 207 7.12 7.86 2.79
CA ASP A 207 8.05 7.18 1.88
C ASP A 207 7.44 5.89 1.29
N ASP A 208 6.60 5.18 2.03
CA ASP A 208 5.84 4.04 1.51
C ASP A 208 4.85 4.43 0.41
N PHE A 209 4.27 5.64 0.49
CA PHE A 209 3.33 6.16 -0.51
C PHE A 209 4.02 6.87 -1.68
N MET A 210 5.00 7.75 -1.40
CA MET A 210 5.64 8.65 -2.37
C MET A 210 7.08 8.30 -2.73
N GLY A 211 7.75 7.49 -1.90
CA GLY A 211 9.16 7.20 -2.03
C GLY A 211 9.51 6.51 -3.35
N SER A 212 10.78 6.62 -3.75
CA SER A 212 11.31 5.88 -4.91
C SER A 212 11.14 4.37 -4.76
N GLU A 213 11.21 3.89 -3.51
CA GLU A 213 11.00 2.50 -3.11
C GLU A 213 9.58 2.23 -2.58
N GLY A 214 8.70 3.23 -2.64
CA GLY A 214 7.34 3.15 -2.14
C GLY A 214 6.52 2.07 -2.84
N VAL A 215 5.59 1.49 -2.09
CA VAL A 215 4.76 0.37 -2.53
C VAL A 215 3.96 0.73 -3.79
N PHE A 216 3.35 1.92 -3.82
CA PHE A 216 2.55 2.39 -4.95
C PHE A 216 3.39 2.57 -6.23
N ARG A 217 4.62 3.07 -6.07
CA ARG A 217 5.54 3.28 -7.20
C ARG A 217 6.06 1.97 -7.77
N ARG A 218 6.34 0.98 -6.91
CA ARG A 218 6.69 -0.38 -7.38
C ARG A 218 5.54 -1.01 -8.16
N TYR A 219 4.31 -0.88 -7.67
CA TYR A 219 3.13 -1.37 -8.40
C TYR A 219 2.93 -0.62 -9.72
N SER A 220 3.02 0.72 -9.74
CA SER A 220 2.87 1.49 -10.99
C SER A 220 3.92 1.08 -12.03
N LEU A 221 5.17 0.85 -11.62
CA LEU A 221 6.23 0.35 -12.48
C LEU A 221 5.90 -1.02 -13.08
N ILE A 222 5.34 -1.94 -12.29
CA ILE A 222 4.91 -3.26 -12.79
C ILE A 222 3.86 -3.09 -13.91
N TYR A 223 2.87 -2.21 -13.74
CA TYR A 223 1.87 -1.94 -14.77
C TYR A 223 2.46 -1.33 -16.04
N PHE A 224 3.44 -0.42 -15.92
CA PHE A 224 4.13 0.14 -17.08
C PHE A 224 4.95 -0.91 -17.83
N VAL A 225 5.70 -1.74 -17.11
CA VAL A 225 6.50 -2.82 -17.70
C VAL A 225 5.59 -3.83 -18.40
N ALA A 226 4.52 -4.27 -17.74
CA ALA A 226 3.54 -5.17 -18.33
C ALA A 226 2.86 -4.55 -19.56
N GLY A 227 2.49 -3.27 -19.49
CA GLY A 227 1.98 -2.52 -20.64
C GLY A 227 2.95 -2.51 -21.80
N ALA A 228 4.23 -2.25 -21.56
CA ALA A 228 5.27 -2.28 -22.60
C ALA A 228 5.37 -3.65 -23.28
N PHE A 229 5.29 -4.76 -22.54
CA PHE A 229 5.24 -6.10 -23.13
C PHE A 229 4.00 -6.33 -23.99
N VAL A 230 2.82 -5.90 -23.55
CA VAL A 230 1.58 -5.98 -24.33
C VAL A 230 1.69 -5.15 -25.62
N PHE A 231 2.29 -3.97 -25.55
CA PHE A 231 2.52 -3.11 -26.72
C PHE A 231 3.50 -3.76 -27.71
N MET A 232 4.59 -4.37 -27.23
CA MET A 232 5.51 -5.12 -28.09
C MET A 232 4.81 -6.30 -28.76
N ALA A 233 3.99 -7.05 -28.02
CA ALA A 233 3.21 -8.17 -28.57
C ALA A 233 2.21 -7.69 -29.64
N TRP A 234 1.56 -6.54 -29.41
CA TRP A 234 0.70 -5.90 -30.41
C TRP A 234 1.49 -5.52 -31.67
N PHE A 235 2.66 -4.89 -31.52
CA PHE A 235 3.51 -4.49 -32.64
C PHE A 235 3.96 -5.68 -33.49
N PHE A 236 4.38 -6.79 -32.86
CA PHE A 236 4.73 -8.01 -33.58
C PHE A 236 3.53 -8.65 -34.28
N SER A 237 2.37 -8.69 -33.62
CA SER A 237 1.14 -9.23 -34.19
C SER A 237 0.69 -8.42 -35.42
N PHE A 238 0.82 -7.10 -35.36
CA PHE A 238 0.53 -6.19 -36.46
C PHE A 238 1.51 -6.42 -37.62
N GLY A 239 2.81 -6.49 -37.35
CA GLY A 239 3.82 -6.75 -38.38
C GLY A 239 3.64 -8.09 -39.11
N ILE A 240 3.28 -9.15 -38.38
CA ILE A 240 2.97 -10.46 -38.97
C ILE A 240 1.76 -10.38 -39.91
N CYS A 241 0.70 -9.64 -39.51
CA CYS A 241 -0.50 -9.45 -40.32
C CYS A 241 -0.16 -8.89 -41.72
N PHE A 242 0.58 -7.78 -41.81
CA PHE A 242 0.98 -7.19 -43.10
C PHE A 242 1.81 -8.12 -43.96
N ARG A 243 2.75 -8.87 -43.34
CA ARG A 243 3.58 -9.82 -44.07
C ARG A 243 2.74 -10.95 -44.69
N THR A 244 1.74 -11.46 -43.97
CA THR A 244 0.84 -12.49 -44.50
C THR A 244 -0.03 -11.97 -45.64
N GLU A 245 -0.46 -10.71 -45.57
CA GLU A 245 -1.24 -10.07 -46.63
C GLU A 245 -0.42 -9.97 -47.93
N GLN A 246 0.81 -9.47 -47.85
CA GLN A 246 1.71 -9.38 -49.01
C GLN A 246 1.93 -10.75 -49.68
N LYS A 247 2.30 -11.78 -48.89
CA LYS A 247 2.53 -13.14 -49.42
C LYS A 247 1.29 -13.71 -50.13
N SER A 248 0.10 -13.32 -49.71
CA SER A 248 -1.13 -13.79 -50.34
C SER A 248 -1.44 -13.09 -51.66
N ARG A 249 -1.12 -11.80 -51.79
CA ARG A 249 -1.28 -11.04 -53.05
C ARG A 249 -0.34 -11.61 -54.12
N THR A 250 0.93 -11.85 -53.78
CA THR A 250 1.90 -12.43 -54.71
C THR A 250 1.49 -13.83 -55.22
N ARG A 251 0.87 -14.68 -54.38
CA ARG A 251 0.36 -16.00 -54.84
C ARG A 251 -0.80 -15.88 -55.82
N VAL A 252 -1.65 -14.86 -55.68
CA VAL A 252 -2.76 -14.65 -56.61
C VAL A 252 -2.25 -14.14 -57.96
N GLU A 253 -1.20 -13.31 -57.97
CA GLU A 253 -0.56 -12.83 -59.21
C GLU A 253 0.16 -13.94 -59.97
N ILE A 254 0.84 -14.87 -59.29
CA ILE A 254 1.52 -16.01 -59.93
C ILE A 254 0.52 -16.99 -60.61
N ASN A 255 -0.71 -17.05 -60.14
CA ASN A 255 -1.74 -17.97 -60.64
C ASN A 255 -2.65 -17.35 -61.73
N LYS A 256 -2.42 -16.10 -62.13
CA LYS A 256 -3.13 -15.42 -63.23
C LYS A 256 -2.32 -15.47 -64.51
#